data_AF-X1RME2-F1
#
_entry.id   AF-X1RME2-F1
#
_cell.length_a   1.000
_cell.length_b   1.000
_cell.length_c   1.000
_cell.angle_alpha   90.00
_cell.angle_beta   90.00
_cell.angle_gamma   90.00
#
_symmetry.space_group_name_H-M   'P 1'
#
loop_
_entity.id
_entity.type
_entity.pdbx_description
1 polymer ?
#
loop_
_entity_poly.entity_id
_entity_poly.type
_entity_poly.pdbx_seq_one_letter_code
_entity_poly.pdbx_strand_id
1 'polypeptide(L)'
;VDKSADVAKAVAIAFNAKVQRPTVCNALDTLLVHAALAEKYLPLVAAEWAKAGVEMHCDKRALAILKSSPSLKLLPATDEDWGREFLSLVAAVKVVDSLDEALEHIEHYSSGADEAIITEDYSAAMRFLNEVDAACVYVNASTRFTDGGQFGLGAEVAIST
;
A
#
# COMPACT_ATOMS: atom_id res chain seq x y z
N VAL A 1 -3.48 -1.81 4.99
CA VAL A 1 -3.10 -1.76 6.43
C VAL A 1 -4.35 -1.93 7.28
N ASP A 2 -4.48 -3.07 7.95
CA ASP A 2 -5.66 -3.43 8.74
C ASP A 2 -5.72 -2.71 10.11
N LYS A 3 -6.89 -2.71 10.74
CA LYS A 3 -7.10 -2.15 12.10
C LYS A 3 -6.21 -2.78 13.18
N SER A 4 -5.82 -4.05 13.01
CA SER A 4 -5.01 -4.81 13.98
C SER A 4 -3.50 -4.74 13.71
N ALA A 5 -3.07 -4.03 12.67
CA ALA A 5 -1.68 -3.99 12.25
C ALA A 5 -0.74 -3.45 13.36
N ASP A 6 0.42 -4.06 13.49
CA ASP A 6 1.55 -3.43 14.18
C ASP A 6 1.97 -2.18 13.39
N VAL A 7 1.81 -1.01 14.02
CA VAL A 7 2.05 0.29 13.39
C VAL A 7 3.50 0.45 12.94
N ALA A 8 4.47 -0.04 13.71
CA ALA A 8 5.88 0.11 13.37
C ALA A 8 6.24 -0.77 12.17
N LYS A 9 5.76 -2.03 12.15
CA LYS A 9 5.92 -2.90 10.98
C LYS A 9 5.24 -2.30 9.75
N ALA A 10 4.02 -1.78 9.92
CA ALA A 10 3.26 -1.19 8.82
C ALA A 10 4.01 -0.02 8.16
N VAL A 11 4.57 0.89 8.96
CA VAL A 11 5.36 2.02 8.44
C VAL A 11 6.60 1.52 7.70
N ALA A 12 7.35 0.58 8.29
CA ALA A 12 8.57 0.06 7.68
C ALA A 12 8.31 -0.66 6.35
N ILE A 13 7.25 -1.48 6.28
CA ILE A 13 6.87 -2.22 5.08
C ILE A 13 6.38 -1.25 4.00
N ALA A 14 5.46 -0.32 4.31
CA ALA A 14 4.96 0.65 3.35
C ALA A 14 6.07 1.59 2.83
N PHE A 15 7.01 1.97 3.68
CA PHE A 15 8.21 2.71 3.27
C PHE A 15 9.05 1.89 2.29
N ASN A 16 9.36 0.64 2.61
CA ASN A 16 10.13 -0.22 1.71
C ASN A 16 9.42 -0.41 0.36
N ALA A 17 8.12 -0.71 0.38
CA ALA A 17 7.32 -1.01 -0.80
C ALA A 17 7.26 0.18 -1.78
N LYS A 18 7.14 1.42 -1.28
CA LYS A 18 7.13 2.62 -2.16
C LYS A 18 8.52 3.12 -2.53
N VAL A 19 9.45 3.17 -1.57
CA VAL A 19 10.68 3.97 -1.70
C VAL A 19 11.88 3.17 -2.21
N GLN A 20 11.96 1.86 -1.96
CA GLN A 20 13.16 1.08 -2.27
C GLN A 20 13.54 1.17 -3.76
N ARG A 21 12.54 1.06 -4.65
CA ARG A 21 12.70 1.20 -6.09
C ARG A 21 11.37 1.68 -6.69
N PRO A 22 11.12 2.99 -6.79
CA PRO A 22 9.80 3.51 -7.17
C PRO A 22 9.45 3.35 -8.66
N THR A 23 10.42 2.98 -9.51
CA THR A 23 10.26 2.90 -10.96
C THR A 23 10.04 1.46 -11.47
N VAL A 24 9.59 0.55 -10.61
CA VAL A 24 9.27 -0.84 -10.98
C VAL A 24 7.82 -1.14 -10.65
N CYS A 25 7.25 -2.14 -11.32
CA CYS A 25 5.82 -2.45 -11.27
C CYS A 25 5.31 -3.03 -9.94
N ASN A 26 6.19 -3.57 -9.10
CA ASN A 26 5.85 -4.06 -7.76
C ASN A 26 6.12 -3.01 -6.65
N ALA A 27 6.31 -1.74 -7.04
CA ALA A 27 6.35 -0.63 -6.10
C ALA A 27 4.92 -0.31 -5.64
N LEU A 28 4.73 -0.03 -4.36
CA LEU A 28 3.40 0.29 -3.84
C LEU A 28 2.85 1.56 -4.49
N ASP A 29 1.70 1.49 -5.14
CA ASP A 29 1.04 2.65 -5.76
C ASP A 29 -0.17 3.16 -4.97
N THR A 30 -0.96 2.26 -4.38
CA THR A 30 -2.12 2.61 -3.55
C THR A 30 -1.99 2.06 -2.13
N LEU A 31 -2.14 2.93 -1.13
CA LEU A 31 -2.15 2.58 0.29
C LEU A 31 -3.57 2.66 0.85
N LEU A 32 -4.16 1.50 1.14
CA LEU A 32 -5.44 1.40 1.85
C LEU A 32 -5.19 1.31 3.36
N VAL A 33 -5.85 2.18 4.13
CA VAL A 33 -5.71 2.23 5.59
C VAL A 33 -7.06 2.10 6.26
N HIS A 34 -7.21 1.15 7.17
CA HIS A 34 -8.43 0.99 7.93
C HIS A 34 -8.68 2.21 8.84
N ALA A 35 -9.91 2.72 8.86
CA ALA A 35 -10.39 3.88 9.59
C ALA A 35 -9.95 3.92 11.06
N ALA A 36 -10.15 2.81 11.78
CA ALA A 36 -9.78 2.64 13.19
C ALA A 36 -8.28 2.85 13.49
N LEU A 37 -7.40 2.72 12.50
CA LEU A 37 -5.95 2.93 12.66
C LEU A 37 -5.45 4.21 11.98
N ALA A 38 -6.25 4.84 11.11
CA ALA A 38 -5.84 5.93 10.22
C ALA A 38 -5.22 7.12 10.97
N GLU A 39 -5.84 7.60 12.05
CA GLU A 39 -5.32 8.74 12.83
C GLU A 39 -3.96 8.47 13.47
N LYS A 40 -3.70 7.22 13.87
CA LYS A 40 -2.44 6.82 14.50
C LYS A 40 -1.35 6.53 13.46
N TYR A 41 -1.72 5.91 12.35
CA TYR A 41 -0.77 5.40 11.37
C TYR A 41 -0.38 6.43 10.30
N LEU A 42 -1.36 7.15 9.73
CA LEU A 42 -1.11 8.05 8.60
C LEU A 42 -0.05 9.12 8.90
N PRO A 43 -0.05 9.81 10.05
CA PRO A 43 0.98 10.81 10.34
C PRO A 43 2.40 10.24 10.37
N LEU A 44 2.56 8.98 10.81
CA LEU A 44 3.86 8.33 10.93
C LEU A 44 4.40 7.90 9.57
N VAL A 45 3.59 7.24 8.75
CA VAL A 45 4.02 6.84 7.40
C VAL A 45 4.27 8.08 6.53
N ALA A 46 3.40 9.10 6.62
CA ALA A 46 3.55 10.34 5.87
C ALA A 46 4.85 11.08 6.23
N ALA A 47 5.26 11.07 7.49
CA ALA A 47 6.52 11.66 7.92
C ALA A 47 7.74 10.95 7.31
N GLU A 48 7.74 9.61 7.26
CA GLU A 48 8.84 8.86 6.62
C GLU A 48 8.83 9.04 5.09
N TRP A 49 7.65 8.98 4.48
CA TRP A 49 7.47 9.23 3.04
C TRP A 49 7.89 10.65 2.62
N ALA A 50 7.63 11.65 3.45
CA ALA A 50 8.08 13.01 3.19
C ALA A 50 9.61 13.15 3.19
N LYS A 51 10.32 12.43 4.07
CA LYS A 51 11.80 12.40 4.05
C LYS A 51 12.35 11.82 2.75
N ALA A 52 11.62 10.87 2.16
CA ALA A 52 11.96 10.28 0.86
C ALA A 52 11.44 11.10 -0.33
N GLY A 53 10.65 12.16 -0.10
CA GLY A 53 10.12 13.04 -1.14
C GLY A 53 8.84 12.54 -1.83
N VAL A 54 8.14 11.56 -1.24
CA VAL A 54 6.91 10.99 -1.78
C VAL A 54 5.77 12.02 -1.77
N GLU A 55 5.07 12.12 -2.90
CA GLU A 55 3.81 12.85 -3.05
C GLU A 55 2.63 11.93 -2.78
N MET A 56 1.67 12.38 -1.96
CA MET A 56 0.53 11.58 -1.54
C MET A 56 -0.76 12.15 -2.14
N HIS A 57 -1.43 11.34 -2.95
CA HIS A 57 -2.76 11.63 -3.48
C HIS A 57 -3.78 11.07 -2.49
N CYS A 58 -4.36 11.93 -1.66
CA CYS A 58 -5.18 11.52 -0.53
C CYS A 58 -6.68 11.65 -0.82
N ASP A 59 -7.47 10.66 -0.38
CA ASP A 59 -8.91 10.85 -0.23
C ASP A 59 -9.22 11.95 0.80
N LYS A 60 -10.50 12.31 0.93
CA LYS A 60 -10.94 13.38 1.84
C LYS A 60 -10.56 13.11 3.30
N ARG A 61 -10.54 11.84 3.74
CA ARG A 61 -10.31 11.44 5.13
C ARG A 61 -8.81 11.49 5.46
N ALA A 62 -7.98 10.88 4.61
CA ALA A 62 -6.53 10.95 4.70
C ALA A 62 -6.05 12.41 4.63
N LEU A 63 -6.60 13.21 3.72
CA LEU A 63 -6.26 14.63 3.61
C LEU A 63 -6.65 15.40 4.88
N ALA A 64 -7.83 15.14 5.45
CA ALA A 64 -8.26 15.78 6.69
C ALA A 64 -7.32 15.46 7.88
N ILE A 65 -6.78 14.24 7.94
CA ILE A 65 -5.82 13.80 8.97
C ILE A 65 -4.44 14.44 8.74
N LEU A 66 -3.99 14.55 7.49
CA LEU A 66 -2.60 14.92 7.16
C LEU A 66 -2.39 16.42 6.94
N LYS A 67 -3.43 17.20 6.62
CA LYS A 67 -3.32 18.61 6.23
C LYS A 67 -2.65 19.55 7.24
N SER A 68 -2.55 19.16 8.51
CA SER A 68 -1.90 19.98 9.54
C SER A 68 -0.37 20.01 9.42
N SER A 69 0.22 19.13 8.60
CA SER A 69 1.67 18.98 8.46
C SER A 69 2.17 19.67 7.19
N PRO A 70 2.78 20.88 7.28
CA PRO A 70 3.13 21.69 6.12
C PRO A 70 4.28 21.13 5.28
N SER A 71 5.02 20.15 5.80
CA SER A 71 6.13 19.48 5.10
C SER A 71 5.67 18.37 4.15
N LEU A 72 4.37 18.03 4.14
CA LEU A 72 3.83 16.95 3.32
C LEU A 72 3.42 17.48 1.94
N LYS A 73 3.80 16.76 0.88
CA LYS A 73 3.25 16.99 -0.47
C LYS A 73 1.94 16.22 -0.58
N LEU A 74 0.83 16.93 -0.42
CA LEU A 74 -0.52 16.36 -0.42
C LEU A 74 -1.31 16.92 -1.59
N LEU A 75 -1.92 16.04 -2.39
CA LEU A 75 -2.90 16.38 -3.40
C LEU A 75 -4.21 15.63 -3.12
N PRO A 76 -5.39 16.20 -3.43
CA PRO A 76 -6.63 15.43 -3.43
C PRO A 76 -6.56 14.34 -4.50
N ALA A 77 -6.84 13.10 -4.12
CA ALA A 77 -6.97 11.99 -5.07
C ALA A 77 -8.18 12.18 -5.98
N THR A 78 -8.03 11.72 -7.21
CA THR A 78 -9.04 11.62 -8.25
C THR A 78 -9.37 10.16 -8.54
N ASP A 79 -10.45 9.89 -9.28
CA ASP A 79 -10.81 8.50 -9.63
C ASP A 79 -9.75 7.83 -10.52
N GLU A 80 -8.95 8.61 -11.25
CA GLU A 80 -7.85 8.10 -12.08
C GLU A 80 -6.65 7.60 -11.26
N ASP A 81 -6.54 7.98 -9.98
CA ASP A 81 -5.38 7.63 -9.16
C ASP A 81 -5.44 6.20 -8.60
N TRP A 82 -6.63 5.63 -8.41
CA TRP A 82 -6.80 4.40 -7.62
C TRP A 82 -6.21 3.14 -8.25
N GLY A 83 -6.23 3.04 -9.58
CA GLY A 83 -5.60 1.96 -10.35
C GLY A 83 -4.37 2.41 -11.14
N ARG A 84 -3.78 3.56 -10.79
CA ARG A 84 -2.66 4.13 -11.54
C ARG A 84 -1.33 3.57 -11.07
N GLU A 85 -0.59 3.01 -12.02
CA GLU A 85 0.83 2.73 -11.83
C GLU A 85 1.63 4.04 -11.96
N PHE A 86 2.22 4.53 -10.87
CA PHE A 86 2.86 5.84 -10.87
C PHE A 86 4.31 5.80 -11.36
N LEU A 87 4.99 4.66 -11.21
CA LEU A 87 6.42 4.46 -11.54
C LEU A 87 7.34 5.59 -11.01
N SER A 88 6.96 6.18 -9.89
CA SER A 88 7.60 7.34 -9.28
C SER A 88 7.31 7.40 -7.79
N LEU A 89 7.87 8.41 -7.10
CA LEU A 89 7.60 8.68 -5.68
C LEU A 89 6.25 9.39 -5.51
N VAL A 90 5.19 8.76 -6.02
CA VAL A 90 3.80 9.16 -5.87
C VAL A 90 3.03 7.94 -5.38
N ALA A 91 2.09 8.14 -4.45
CA ALA A 91 1.18 7.10 -3.98
C ALA A 91 -0.21 7.66 -3.70
N ALA A 92 -1.24 6.92 -4.08
CA ALA A 92 -2.61 7.16 -3.65
C ALA A 92 -2.82 6.64 -2.22
N VAL A 93 -3.61 7.34 -1.41
CA VAL A 93 -3.90 7.00 -0.02
C VAL A 93 -5.40 7.12 0.23
N LYS A 94 -6.02 5.99 0.60
CA LYS A 94 -7.46 5.89 0.86
C LYS A 94 -7.71 5.34 2.27
N VAL A 95 -8.68 5.91 2.97
CA VAL A 95 -9.15 5.38 4.25
C VAL A 95 -10.43 4.57 4.03
N VAL A 96 -10.36 3.29 4.35
CA VAL A 96 -11.46 2.32 4.22
C VAL A 96 -12.04 1.96 5.59
N ASP A 97 -13.31 1.62 5.67
CA ASP A 97 -14.01 1.33 6.92
C ASP A 97 -13.96 -0.16 7.32
N SER A 98 -13.59 -1.05 6.38
CA SER A 98 -13.55 -2.49 6.61
C SER A 98 -12.56 -3.22 5.70
N LEU A 99 -12.33 -4.50 6.01
CA LEU A 99 -11.60 -5.40 5.10
C LEU A 99 -12.37 -5.61 3.79
N ASP A 100 -13.70 -5.71 3.85
CA ASP A 100 -14.51 -5.94 2.65
C ASP A 100 -14.40 -4.76 1.68
N GLU A 101 -14.44 -3.51 2.16
CA GLU A 101 -14.19 -2.33 1.29
C GLU A 101 -12.76 -2.33 0.72
N ALA A 102 -11.78 -2.82 1.47
CA ALA A 102 -10.40 -2.94 0.96
C ALA A 102 -10.32 -3.97 -0.17
N LEU A 103 -10.99 -5.12 -0.01
CA LEU A 103 -11.05 -6.17 -1.03
C LEU A 103 -11.81 -5.70 -2.27
N GLU A 104 -12.95 -5.02 -2.11
CA GLU A 104 -13.71 -4.42 -3.22
C GLU A 104 -12.85 -3.39 -3.99
N HIS A 105 -12.04 -2.61 -3.29
CA HIS A 105 -11.13 -1.66 -3.93
C HIS A 105 -10.05 -2.38 -4.74
N ILE A 106 -9.44 -3.42 -4.18
CA ILE A 106 -8.40 -4.22 -4.85
C ILE A 106 -9.01 -4.93 -6.07
N GLU A 107 -10.17 -5.57 -5.93
CA GLU A 107 -10.87 -6.23 -7.05
C GLU A 107 -11.14 -5.27 -8.21
N HIS A 108 -11.46 -4.02 -7.92
CA HIS A 108 -11.79 -3.04 -8.95
C HIS A 108 -10.57 -2.40 -9.63
N TYR A 109 -9.49 -2.16 -8.89
CA TYR A 109 -8.36 -1.32 -9.34
C TYR A 109 -7.03 -2.06 -9.50
N SER A 110 -6.89 -3.27 -8.96
CA SER A 110 -5.64 -4.03 -9.04
C SER A 110 -5.33 -4.43 -10.49
N SER A 111 -4.04 -4.44 -10.81
CA SER A 111 -3.52 -5.06 -12.04
C SER A 111 -3.31 -6.56 -11.91
N GLY A 112 -3.52 -7.14 -10.72
CA GLY A 112 -3.26 -8.55 -10.43
C GLY A 112 -1.78 -8.91 -10.25
N ALA A 113 -0.88 -7.92 -10.16
CA ALA A 113 0.55 -8.17 -10.01
C ALA A 113 0.94 -8.61 -8.59
N ASP A 114 0.72 -7.72 -7.61
CA ASP A 114 1.03 -7.99 -6.23
C ASP A 114 0.15 -7.18 -5.29
N GLU A 115 -0.22 -7.82 -4.17
CA GLU A 115 -1.07 -7.23 -3.16
C GLU A 115 -0.60 -7.63 -1.77
N ALA A 116 -0.75 -6.75 -0.79
CA ALA A 116 -0.27 -7.00 0.56
C ALA A 116 -1.22 -6.49 1.65
N ILE A 117 -1.45 -7.33 2.65
CA ILE A 117 -2.09 -6.93 3.91
C ILE A 117 -1.05 -6.88 5.03
N ILE A 118 -1.20 -5.87 5.89
CA ILE A 118 -0.45 -5.77 7.14
C ILE A 118 -1.48 -5.87 8.26
N THR A 119 -1.40 -6.92 9.08
CA THR A 119 -2.39 -7.30 10.08
C THR A 119 -1.78 -8.25 11.11
N GLU A 120 -2.25 -8.20 12.36
CA GLU A 120 -1.95 -9.22 13.37
C GLU A 120 -3.17 -10.13 13.63
N ASP A 121 -4.29 -9.87 12.94
CA ASP A 121 -5.49 -10.70 12.96
C ASP A 121 -5.37 -11.86 11.96
N TYR A 122 -5.36 -13.08 12.48
CA TYR A 122 -5.23 -14.30 11.69
C TYR A 122 -6.37 -14.48 10.68
N SER A 123 -7.60 -14.16 11.06
CA SER A 123 -8.76 -14.33 10.19
C SER A 123 -8.73 -13.35 9.01
N ALA A 124 -8.35 -12.10 9.26
CA ALA A 124 -8.16 -11.09 8.21
C ALA A 124 -7.02 -11.49 7.26
N ALA A 125 -5.90 -11.97 7.80
CA ALA A 125 -4.78 -12.47 6.99
C ALA A 125 -5.21 -13.61 6.07
N MET A 126 -5.88 -14.62 6.62
CA MET A 126 -6.33 -15.78 5.84
C MET A 126 -7.40 -15.44 4.82
N ARG A 127 -8.33 -14.54 5.14
CA ARG A 127 -9.32 -14.04 4.17
C ARG A 127 -8.64 -13.33 3.01
N PHE A 128 -7.75 -12.38 3.29
CA PHE A 128 -7.04 -11.64 2.26
C PHE A 128 -6.24 -12.56 1.33
N LEU A 129 -5.52 -13.54 1.88
CA LEU A 129 -4.79 -14.55 1.09
C LEU A 129 -5.68 -15.43 0.21
N ASN A 130 -6.93 -15.66 0.60
CA ASN A 130 -7.86 -16.53 -0.12
C ASN A 130 -8.75 -15.77 -1.13
N GLU A 131 -8.99 -14.47 -0.91
CA GLU A 131 -9.95 -13.67 -1.68
C GLU A 131 -9.28 -12.76 -2.72
N VAL A 132 -8.02 -12.37 -2.52
CA VAL A 132 -7.29 -11.54 -3.48
C VAL A 132 -6.71 -12.40 -4.61
N ASP A 133 -7.09 -12.09 -5.85
CA ASP A 133 -6.58 -12.74 -7.06
C ASP A 133 -5.44 -11.91 -7.67
N ALA A 134 -4.21 -12.21 -7.28
CA ALA A 134 -3.00 -11.61 -7.82
C ALA A 134 -1.89 -12.66 -7.92
N ALA A 135 -0.89 -12.44 -8.79
CA ALA A 135 0.23 -13.35 -8.95
C ALA A 135 0.99 -13.58 -7.64
N CYS A 136 1.05 -12.56 -6.76
CA CYS A 136 1.66 -12.64 -5.44
C CYS A 136 0.82 -11.92 -4.38
N VAL A 137 0.41 -12.63 -3.33
CA VAL A 137 -0.34 -12.06 -2.20
C VAL A 137 0.46 -12.23 -0.91
N TYR A 138 0.67 -11.12 -0.19
CA TYR A 138 1.54 -11.07 0.98
C TYR A 138 0.79 -10.74 2.28
N VAL A 139 1.27 -11.31 3.39
CA VAL A 139 0.90 -10.90 4.75
C VAL A 139 2.16 -10.43 5.46
N ASN A 140 2.14 -9.19 5.97
CA ASN A 140 3.23 -8.59 6.74
C ASN A 140 4.59 -8.62 6.02
N ALA A 141 4.58 -8.52 4.69
CA ALA A 141 5.76 -8.44 3.84
C ALA A 141 5.57 -7.38 2.75
N SER A 142 6.70 -6.90 2.20
CA SER A 142 6.71 -5.91 1.14
C SER A 142 6.40 -6.55 -0.22
N THR A 143 5.64 -5.87 -1.07
CA THR A 143 5.40 -6.26 -2.46
C THR A 143 6.68 -6.33 -3.30
N ARG A 144 7.74 -5.65 -2.85
CA ARG A 144 9.07 -5.68 -3.49
C ARG A 144 9.72 -7.07 -3.52
N PHE A 145 9.16 -8.05 -2.81
CA PHE A 145 9.57 -9.44 -2.91
C PHE A 145 9.05 -10.16 -4.16
N THR A 146 8.16 -9.55 -4.97
CA THR A 146 7.71 -10.10 -6.27
C THR A 146 8.84 -10.01 -7.29
N ASP A 147 9.80 -10.92 -7.19
CA ASP A 147 11.02 -10.99 -7.99
C ASP A 147 11.58 -12.43 -7.90
N GLY A 148 11.90 -13.03 -9.04
CA GLY A 148 12.37 -14.41 -9.11
C GLY A 148 13.67 -14.66 -8.34
N GLY A 149 14.54 -13.66 -8.22
CA GLY A 149 15.72 -13.73 -7.36
C GLY A 149 15.34 -13.81 -5.88
N GLN A 150 14.38 -12.98 -5.45
CA GLN A 150 13.84 -13.03 -4.08
C GLN A 150 13.10 -14.35 -3.78
N PHE A 151 12.47 -14.96 -4.78
CA PHE A 151 11.84 -16.29 -4.66
C PHE A 151 12.82 -17.46 -4.73
N GLY A 152 14.12 -17.21 -4.92
CA GLY A 152 15.13 -18.27 -5.01
C GLY A 152 15.17 -19.01 -6.35
N LEU A 153 14.53 -18.46 -7.39
CA LEU A 153 14.57 -18.98 -8.76
C LEU A 153 15.84 -18.56 -9.52
N GLY A 154 16.63 -17.66 -8.93
CA GLY A 154 17.90 -17.17 -9.48
C GLY A 154 17.72 -16.04 -10.47
N ALA A 155 17.06 -16.29 -11.61
CA ALA A 155 16.77 -15.29 -12.63
C ALA A 155 15.32 -15.44 -13.13
N GLU A 156 14.74 -14.34 -13.59
CA GLU A 156 13.42 -14.30 -14.22
C GLU A 156 13.49 -13.64 -15.60
N VAL A 157 12.55 -13.99 -16.47
CA VAL A 157 12.33 -13.28 -17.74
C VAL A 157 11.35 -12.13 -17.53
N ALA A 158 10.25 -12.41 -16.83
CA ALA A 158 9.23 -11.46 -16.39
C ALA A 158 8.35 -12.13 -15.32
N ILE A 159 7.61 -11.32 -14.55
CA ILE A 159 6.48 -11.78 -13.75
C ILE A 159 5.24 -11.80 -14.63
N SER A 160 4.53 -12.93 -14.66
CA SER A 160 3.24 -13.05 -15.36
C SER A 160 2.13 -12.55 -14.44
N THR A 161 1.34 -11.60 -14.92
CA THR A 161 0.17 -11.01 -14.23
C THR A 161 -1.11 -11.43 -14.94
#